data_AF-A0A2U1S961-F1
#
_entry.id   AF-A0A2U1S961-F1
#
_cell.length_a   1.000
_cell.length_b   1.000
_cell.length_c   1.000
_cell.angle_alpha   90.00
_cell.angle_beta   90.00
_cell.angle_gamma   90.00
#
_symmetry.space_group_name_H-M   'P 1'
#
loop_
_entity.id
_entity.type
_entity.pdbx_description
1 polymer ?
#
loop_
_entity_poly.entity_id
_entity_poly.type
_entity_poly.pdbx_seq_one_letter_code
_entity_poly.pdbx_strand_id
1 'polypeptide(L)' 'MGIETKVYNNQTTIPAHLRKKESIDNNTIVEWIEKEDNTYEVKFRKKRTFKEMLGKYSLDEPTNSVELKKELYK' A
#
# COMPACT_ATOMS: atom_id res chain seq x y z
N MET A 1 17.30 -1.13 -18.86
CA MET A 1 16.44 -0.18 -19.61
C MET A 1 15.56 0.51 -18.58
N GLY A 2 15.76 1.81 -18.36
CA GLY A 2 14.96 2.61 -17.43
C GLY A 2 13.75 3.21 -18.13
N ILE A 3 12.68 3.49 -17.39
CA ILE A 3 11.53 4.24 -17.88
C ILE A 3 11.49 5.54 -17.09
N GLU A 4 11.47 6.65 -17.81
CA GLU A 4 11.48 7.99 -17.22
C GLU A 4 10.10 8.62 -17.35
N THR A 5 9.68 9.31 -16.29
CA THR A 5 8.45 10.09 -16.27
C THR A 5 8.72 11.42 -15.57
N LYS A 6 8.09 12.49 -16.06
CA LYS A 6 8.28 13.83 -15.51
C LYS A 6 7.32 14.05 -14.33
N VAL A 7 7.82 14.71 -13.29
CA VAL A 7 6.99 15.19 -12.19
C VAL A 7 6.27 16.48 -12.58
N TYR A 8 4.98 16.55 -12.30
CA TYR A 8 4.12 17.72 -12.46
C TYR A 8 3.27 17.88 -11.20
N ASN A 9 3.30 19.04 -10.55
CA ASN A 9 2.59 19.31 -9.29
C ASN A 9 2.80 18.22 -8.22
N ASN A 10 4.05 17.81 -8.01
CA ASN A 10 4.44 16.74 -7.08
C ASN A 10 3.86 15.35 -7.40
N GLN A 11 3.37 15.14 -8.62
CA GLN A 11 2.82 13.87 -9.09
C GLN A 11 3.58 13.39 -10.32
N THR A 12 3.70 12.07 -10.48
CA THR A 12 4.20 11.46 -11.71
C THR A 12 3.19 10.46 -12.25
N THR A 13 3.16 10.32 -13.57
CA THR A 13 2.28 9.35 -14.21
C THR A 13 2.92 7.98 -14.20
N ILE A 14 2.19 6.95 -13.77
CA ILE A 14 2.63 5.56 -13.93
C ILE A 14 2.51 5.20 -15.42
N PRO A 15 3.58 4.81 -16.12
CA PRO A 15 3.55 4.46 -17.55
C PRO A 15 2.45 3.44 -17.92
N ALA A 16 1.82 3.62 -19.08
CA ALA A 16 0.68 2.80 -19.49
C ALA A 16 0.98 1.29 -19.56
N HIS A 17 2.19 0.90 -19.95
CA HIS A 17 2.59 -0.50 -20.01
C HIS A 17 2.73 -1.11 -18.60
N LEU A 18 3.21 -0.36 -17.60
CA LEU A 18 3.24 -0.81 -16.20
C LEU A 18 1.83 -0.95 -15.64
N ARG A 19 0.93 0.01 -15.93
CA ARG A 19 -0.48 -0.08 -15.49
C ARG A 19 -1.18 -1.33 -16.01
N LYS A 20 -0.95 -1.68 -17.29
CA LYS A 20 -1.50 -2.89 -17.91
C LYS A 20 -0.89 -4.16 -17.33
N LYS A 21 0.44 -4.20 -17.20
CA LYS A 21 1.17 -5.38 -16.72
C LYS A 21 0.79 -5.72 -15.27
N GLU A 22 0.75 -4.73 -14.40
CA GLU A 22 0.53 -4.90 -12.97
C GLU A 22 -0.95 -4.72 -12.55
N SER A 23 -1.86 -4.57 -13.52
CA SER A 23 -3.30 -4.35 -13.29
C SER A 23 -3.59 -3.21 -12.30
N ILE A 24 -2.89 -2.08 -12.47
CA ILE A 24 -2.99 -0.89 -11.61
C ILE A 24 -4.26 -0.14 -11.93
N ASP A 25 -5.04 0.13 -10.88
CA ASP A 25 -6.28 0.88 -10.91
C ASP A 25 -6.28 2.03 -9.89
N ASN A 26 -7.38 2.77 -9.79
CA ASN A 26 -7.52 3.88 -8.84
C ASN A 26 -7.53 3.45 -7.36
N ASN A 27 -7.61 2.15 -7.06
CA ASN A 27 -7.56 1.61 -5.71
C ASN A 27 -6.15 1.12 -5.32
N THR A 28 -5.22 1.17 -6.26
CA THR A 28 -3.84 0.74 -6.07
C THR A 28 -3.07 1.81 -5.30
N ILE A 29 -2.40 1.40 -4.23
CA ILE A 29 -1.56 2.25 -3.41
C ILE A 29 -0.13 2.12 -3.90
N VAL A 30 0.53 3.26 -4.06
CA VAL A 30 1.96 3.33 -4.36
C VAL A 30 2.71 3.50 -3.05
N GLU A 31 3.54 2.54 -2.70
CA GLU A 31 4.38 2.53 -1.51
C GLU A 31 5.82 2.86 -1.89
N TRP A 32 6.45 3.74 -1.12
CA TRP A 32 7.82 4.21 -1.33
C TRP A 32 8.66 3.75 -0.15
N ILE A 33 9.74 3.02 -0.43
CA ILE A 33 10.66 2.50 0.58
C ILE A 33 12.04 3.08 0.30
N GLU A 34 12.57 3.82 1.27
CA GLU A 34 13.93 4.32 1.24
C GLU A 34 14.93 3.18 1.50
N LYS A 35 15.99 3.13 0.68
CA LYS A 35 17.11 2.21 0.86
C LYS A 35 18.33 2.95 1.40
N GLU A 36 19.27 2.18 1.94
CA GLU A 36 20.52 2.70 2.52
C GLU A 36 21.39 3.48 1.52
N ASP A 37 21.23 3.24 0.22
CA ASP A 37 21.97 3.90 -0.85
C ASP A 37 21.30 5.20 -1.35
N ASN A 38 20.34 5.74 -0.61
CA ASN A 38 19.51 6.88 -0.99
C ASN A 38 18.68 6.65 -2.28
N THR A 39 18.44 5.39 -2.64
CA THR A 39 17.46 5.06 -3.68
C THR A 39 16.11 4.76 -3.07
N TYR A 40 15.05 4.93 -3.87
CA TYR A 40 13.69 4.59 -3.47
C TYR A 40 13.19 3.39 -4.27
N GLU A 41 12.69 2.38 -3.57
CA GLU A 41 11.90 1.31 -4.17
C GLU A 41 10.43 1.70 -4.18
N VAL A 42 9.79 1.55 -5.34
CA VAL A 42 8.36 1.82 -5.50
C VAL A 42 7.62 0.50 -5.66
N LYS A 43 6.64 0.25 -4.80
CA LYS A 43 5.79 -0.94 -4.83
C LYS A 43 4.34 -0.57 -5.11
N PHE A 44 3.68 -1.37 -5.93
CA PHE A 44 2.23 -1.29 -6.14
C PHE A 44 1.55 -2.33 -5.23
N ARG A 45 0.73 -1.86 -4.30
CA ARG A 45 -0.04 -2.73 -3.41
C ARG A 45 -1.53 -2.46 -3.56
N LYS A 46 -2.34 -3.51 -3.49
CA LYS A 46 -3.79 -3.36 -3.33
C LYS A 46 -4.10 -3.02 -1.88
N LYS A 47 -5.07 -2.13 -1.65
CA LYS A 47 -5.57 -1.83 -0.31
C LYS A 47 -6.12 -3.12 0.30
N ARG A 48 -5.45 -3.68 1.32
CA ARG A 48 -6.00 -4.78 2.12
C ARG A 48 -7.21 -4.24 2.87
N THR A 49 -8.36 -4.88 2.68
CA THR A 49 -9.55 -4.56 3.49
C THR A 49 -9.38 -5.17 4.88
N PHE A 50 -9.95 -4.54 5.91
CA PHE A 50 -9.92 -5.09 7.28
C PHE A 50 -10.46 -6.53 7.33
N LYS A 51 -11.45 -6.83 6.47
CA LYS A 51 -12.01 -8.17 6.27
C LYS A 51 -10.99 -9.20 5.76
N GLU A 52 -10.00 -8.79 4.99
CA GLU A 52 -8.91 -9.67 4.52
C GLU A 52 -7.77 -9.82 5.53
N MET A 53 -7.69 -8.90 6.50
CA MET A 53 -6.74 -8.97 7.62
C MET A 53 -7.30 -9.75 8.80
N LEU A 54 -8.62 -9.67 9.02
CA LEU A 54 -9.37 -10.47 10.00
C LEU A 54 -9.12 -11.96 9.76
N GLY A 55 -8.48 -12.62 10.73
CA GLY A 55 -8.18 -14.05 10.70
C GLY A 55 -6.83 -14.45 10.07
N LYS A 56 -6.09 -13.51 9.45
CA LYS A 56 -4.70 -13.75 9.02
C LYS A 56 -3.65 -13.39 10.06
N TYR A 57 -4.02 -12.52 10.99
CA TYR A 57 -3.17 -12.08 12.08
C TYR A 57 -3.89 -12.40 13.39
N SER A 58 -3.28 -13.25 14.21
CA SER A 58 -3.64 -13.47 15.60
C SER A 58 -2.70 -12.64 16.46
N LEU A 59 -3.24 -11.94 17.45
CA LEU A 59 -2.42 -11.40 18.54
C LEU A 59 -1.99 -12.58 19.41
N ASP A 60 -0.73 -12.60 19.84
CA ASP A 60 -0.21 -13.64 20.74
C ASP A 60 -0.90 -13.60 22.11
N GLU A 61 -1.49 -12.46 22.45
CA GLU A 61 -2.21 -12.21 23.69
C GLU A 61 -3.74 -12.16 23.46
N PRO A 62 -4.54 -12.83 24.33
CA PRO A 62 -5.98 -12.84 24.20
C PRO A 62 -6.55 -11.45 24.48
N THR A 63 -6.94 -10.72 23.43
CA THR A 63 -7.53 -9.39 23.55
C THR A 63 -9.06 -9.44 23.63
N ASN A 64 -9.63 -8.65 24.52
CA ASN A 64 -11.08 -8.52 24.66
C ASN A 64 -11.69 -7.82 23.44
N SER A 65 -12.52 -8.54 22.69
CA SER A 65 -13.18 -8.03 21.48
C SER A 65 -14.10 -6.84 21.73
N VAL A 66 -14.56 -6.63 22.96
CA VAL A 66 -15.41 -5.48 23.34
C VAL A 66 -14.57 -4.21 23.50
N GLU A 67 -13.37 -4.31 24.04
CA GLU A 67 -12.47 -3.17 24.22
C GLU A 67 -11.93 -2.68 22.87
N LEU A 68 -11.53 -3.62 21.99
CA LEU A 68 -11.14 -3.31 20.61
C LEU A 68 -12.22 -2.55 19.84
N LYS A 69 -13.50 -2.94 20.01
CA LYS A 69 -14.61 -2.21 19.39
C LYS A 69 -14.72 -0.78 19.92
N LYS A 70 -14.52 -0.55 21.22
CA LYS A 70 -14.65 0.79 21.81
C LYS A 70 -13.57 1.75 21.32
N GLU A 71 -12.34 1.28 21.08
CA GLU A 71 -11.26 2.10 20.52
C GLU A 71 -11.47 2.45 19.04
N LEU A 72 -12.07 1.54 18.27
CA LEU A 72 -12.33 1.76 16.83
C LEU A 72 -13.43 2.78 16.52
N TYR A 73 -14.33 3.04 17.46
CA TYR A 73 -15.46 3.99 17.30
C TYR A 73 -15.27 5.29 18.10
N LYS A 74 -14.05 5.59 18.53
CA LYS A 74 -13.67 6.84 19.17
C LYS A 74 -13.22 7.86 18.13
#